data_AF-A0A537N2Q2-F1
#
_entry.id   AF-A0A537N2Q2-F1
#
_cell.length_a   1.000
_cell.length_b   1.000
_cell.length_c   1.000
_cell.angle_alpha   90.00
_cell.angle_beta   90.00
_cell.angle_gamma   90.00
#
_symmetry.space_group_name_H-M   'P 1'
#
loop_
_entity.id
_entity.type
_entity.pdbx_description
1 polymer ?
#
loop_
_entity_poly.entity_id
_entity_poly.type
_entity_poly.pdbx_seq_one_letter_code
_entity_poly.pdbx_strand_id
1 'polypeptide(L)'
;MDRIAGSEGRRSWQSGRGWLRGEHRHDGLSVRPFGNLVLRAGGGWFALGHDFTSDDLTFDLKANLLSVGATLDWHPFSNGFRLSGGGRYHKFDFSGAGNSTTGAFTINGHPYLMATTGPIHASVTSPSTIAPYFG
;
A
#
# COMPACT_ATOMS: atom_id res chain seq x y z
N MET A 1 -51.94 3.34 -35.49
CA MET A 1 -50.92 4.24 -36.06
C MET A 1 -49.83 4.42 -35.03
N ASP A 2 -48.62 4.18 -35.51
CA ASP A 2 -47.35 3.99 -34.83
C ASP A 2 -46.71 5.34 -34.42
N ARG A 3 -45.96 5.38 -33.30
CA ARG A 3 -44.64 6.04 -33.20
C ARG A 3 -43.93 5.78 -31.85
N ILE A 4 -42.76 5.17 -31.95
CA ILE A 4 -41.69 5.00 -30.94
C ILE A 4 -40.87 6.29 -30.78
N ALA A 5 -40.43 6.61 -29.55
CA ALA A 5 -39.11 7.20 -29.18
C ALA A 5 -39.11 7.43 -27.64
N GLY A 6 -38.14 7.01 -26.80
CA GLY A 6 -36.78 6.54 -27.02
C GLY A 6 -35.76 7.50 -26.40
N SER A 7 -35.27 7.20 -25.19
CA SER A 7 -33.98 7.61 -24.59
C SER A 7 -33.81 9.12 -24.24
N GLU A 8 -33.09 9.58 -23.21
CA GLU A 8 -31.95 9.07 -22.47
C GLU A 8 -32.01 9.56 -21.01
N GLY A 9 -31.83 8.64 -20.06
CA GLY A 9 -31.57 9.00 -18.67
C GLY A 9 -30.16 9.56 -18.55
N ARG A 10 -30.04 10.85 -18.22
CA ARG A 10 -28.78 11.47 -17.80
C ARG A 10 -28.32 10.81 -16.49
N ARG A 11 -27.48 9.77 -16.61
CA ARG A 11 -26.71 9.25 -15.47
C ARG A 11 -25.71 10.33 -15.08
N SER A 12 -26.02 11.10 -14.04
CA SER A 12 -25.03 11.93 -13.39
C SER A 12 -24.03 11.00 -12.71
N TRP A 13 -22.82 10.91 -13.26
CA TRP A 13 -21.68 10.35 -12.57
C TRP A 13 -21.38 11.27 -11.36
N GLN A 14 -21.79 10.84 -10.17
CA GLN A 14 -21.33 11.47 -8.93
C GLN A 14 -19.94 10.90 -8.64
N SER A 15 -18.91 11.71 -8.89
CA SER A 15 -17.55 11.43 -8.44
C SER A 15 -17.56 11.27 -6.91
N GLY A 16 -17.28 10.05 -6.43
CA GLY A 16 -17.14 9.77 -5.00
C GLY A 16 -16.06 10.65 -4.38
N ARG A 17 -16.44 11.45 -3.37
CA ARG A 17 -15.52 12.26 -2.57
C ARG A 17 -14.80 11.36 -1.57
N GLY A 18 -13.70 10.74 -1.99
CA GLY A 18 -12.82 9.98 -1.13
C GLY A 18 -11.73 10.84 -0.51
N TRP A 19 -11.45 10.66 0.79
CA TRP A 19 -10.30 11.30 1.43
C TRP A 19 -9.08 10.39 1.26
N LEU A 20 -8.04 10.91 0.62
CA LEU A 20 -6.72 10.26 0.58
C LEU A 20 -5.92 10.76 1.79
N ARG A 21 -5.44 9.84 2.61
CA ARG A 21 -4.54 10.16 3.73
C ARG A 21 -3.23 9.38 3.55
N GLY A 22 -2.14 10.10 3.36
CA GLY A 22 -0.80 9.53 3.28
C GLY A 22 0.09 10.03 4.42
N GLU A 23 0.86 9.14 5.03
CA GLU A 23 1.99 9.49 5.89
C GLU A 23 3.24 8.77 5.39
N HIS A 24 4.36 9.50 5.37
CA HIS A 24 5.65 8.97 5.00
C HIS A 24 6.72 9.57 5.90
N ARG A 25 7.59 8.73 6.47
CA ARG A 25 8.79 9.15 7.19
C ARG A 25 9.95 8.24 6.80
N HIS A 26 11.13 8.81 6.70
CA HIS A 26 12.36 8.05 6.53
C HIS A 26 13.50 8.78 7.22
N ASP A 27 14.36 8.01 7.87
CA ASP A 27 15.52 8.51 8.60
C ASP A 27 16.72 7.59 8.34
N GLY A 28 17.92 8.17 8.39
CA GLY A 28 19.15 7.43 8.17
C GLY A 28 20.34 8.05 8.87
N LEU A 29 21.30 7.22 9.25
CA LEU A 29 22.55 7.60 9.87
C LEU A 29 23.71 6.84 9.23
N SER A 30 24.86 7.51 9.15
CA SER A 30 26.12 6.88 8.80
C SER A 30 27.22 7.27 9.76
N VAL A 31 28.06 6.32 10.13
CA VAL A 31 29.22 6.53 11.00
C VAL A 31 30.46 5.86 10.40
N ARG A 32 31.64 6.42 10.66
CA ARG A 32 32.93 5.88 10.21
C ARG A 32 33.74 5.42 11.43
N PRO A 33 33.51 4.19 11.93
CA PRO A 33 34.19 3.71 13.13
C PRO A 33 35.70 3.53 12.90
N PHE A 34 36.11 3.28 11.65
CA PHE A 34 37.50 3.15 11.22
C PHE A 34 37.71 3.91 9.91
N GLY A 35 38.95 4.28 9.60
CA GLY A 35 39.24 5.12 8.41
C GLY A 35 38.71 4.55 7.09
N ASN A 36 38.75 3.22 6.93
CA ASN A 36 38.34 2.50 5.73
C ASN A 36 36.96 1.82 5.82
N LEU A 37 36.23 1.98 6.93
CA LEU A 37 34.92 1.34 7.12
C LEU A 37 33.84 2.37 7.42
N VAL A 38 32.69 2.23 6.77
CA VAL A 38 31.50 3.06 7.00
C VAL A 38 30.31 2.18 7.30
N LEU A 39 29.69 2.36 8.46
CA LEU A 39 28.41 1.72 8.78
C LEU A 39 27.30 2.70 8.44
N ARG A 40 26.31 2.25 7.65
CA ARG A 40 25.10 3.01 7.33
C ARG A 40 23.90 2.22 7.82
N ALA A 41 22.98 2.88 8.50
CA ALA A 41 21.71 2.30 8.92
C ALA A 41 20.59 3.30 8.63
N GLY A 42 19.41 2.80 8.29
CA GLY A 42 18.28 3.66 8.03
C GLY A 42 17.03 2.87 7.72
N GLY A 43 15.93 3.59 7.66
CA GLY A 43 14.64 3.01 7.39
C GLY A 43 13.57 4.05 7.24
N GLY A 44 12.39 3.57 6.89
CA GLY A 44 11.23 4.40 6.71
C GLY A 44 9.94 3.59 6.79
N TRP A 45 8.88 4.34 7.00
CA TRP A 45 7.52 3.87 7.01
C TRP A 45 6.69 4.68 6.03
N PHE A 46 5.77 4.00 5.37
CA PHE A 46 4.76 4.57 4.51
C PHE A 46 3.40 3.97 4.86
N ALA A 47 2.40 4.83 5.03
CA ALA A 47 1.01 4.43 5.18
C ALA A 47 0.13 5.23 4.23
N LEU A 48 -0.80 4.54 3.59
CA LEU A 48 -1.82 5.12 2.71
C LEU A 48 -3.19 4.55 3.08
N GLY A 49 -4.13 5.45 3.35
CA GLY A 49 -5.54 5.14 3.49
C GLY A 49 -6.34 5.76 2.34
N HIS A 50 -7.29 5.00 1.79
CA HIS A 50 -8.22 5.50 0.78
C HIS A 50 -9.63 4.97 1.02
N ASP A 51 -10.55 5.88 1.25
CA ASP A 51 -11.97 5.59 1.37
C ASP A 51 -12.69 5.99 0.07
N PHE A 52 -13.48 5.10 -0.51
CA PHE A 52 -14.31 5.44 -1.66
C PHE A 52 -15.61 4.63 -1.71
N THR A 53 -16.61 5.17 -2.39
CA THR A 53 -17.90 4.50 -2.61
C THR A 53 -18.05 4.22 -4.10
N SER A 54 -18.38 2.98 -4.46
CA SER A 54 -18.70 2.55 -5.82
C SER A 54 -19.99 1.74 -5.78
N ASP A 55 -20.97 2.16 -6.58
CA ASP A 55 -22.32 1.59 -6.59
C ASP A 55 -22.91 1.51 -5.17
N ASP A 56 -23.24 0.29 -4.72
CA ASP A 56 -23.83 0.00 -3.43
C ASP A 56 -22.79 -0.37 -2.37
N LEU A 57 -21.48 -0.13 -2.60
CA LEU A 57 -20.43 -0.46 -1.63
C LEU A 57 -19.55 0.74 -1.28
N THR A 58 -19.30 0.91 0.02
CA THR A 58 -18.25 1.78 0.56
C THR A 58 -17.06 0.93 0.97
N PHE A 59 -15.88 1.29 0.46
CA PHE A 59 -14.62 0.63 0.69
C PHE A 59 -13.70 1.50 1.57
N ASP A 60 -13.08 0.89 2.57
CA ASP A 60 -11.95 1.42 3.35
C ASP A 60 -10.71 0.58 3.00
N LEU A 61 -9.75 1.16 2.30
CA LEU A 61 -8.49 0.52 1.90
C LEU A 61 -7.31 1.09 2.69
N LYS A 62 -6.44 0.21 3.19
CA LYS A 62 -5.22 0.56 3.92
C LYS A 62 -4.02 -0.19 3.37
N ALA A 63 -2.95 0.53 3.07
CA ALA A 63 -1.66 -0.01 2.65
C ALA A 63 -0.56 0.53 3.57
N ASN A 64 0.29 -0.37 4.07
CA ASN A 64 1.35 -0.06 5.00
C ASN A 64 2.66 -0.73 4.53
N LEU A 65 3.76 0.02 4.59
CA LEU A 65 5.08 -0.45 4.20
C LEU A 65 6.11 0.00 5.22
N LEU A 66 6.82 -0.96 5.80
CA LEU A 66 8.00 -0.75 6.63
C LEU A 66 9.24 -1.21 5.87
N SER A 67 10.29 -0.41 5.90
CA SER A 67 11.62 -0.83 5.46
C SER A 67 12.67 -0.35 6.45
N VAL A 68 13.52 -1.25 6.92
CA VAL A 68 14.68 -0.90 7.76
C VAL A 68 15.88 -1.72 7.32
N GLY A 69 17.09 -1.18 7.47
CA GLY A 69 18.27 -1.98 7.17
C GLY A 69 19.58 -1.28 7.47
N ALA A 70 20.65 -2.01 7.24
CA ALA A 70 22.00 -1.55 7.45
C ALA A 70 22.95 -2.12 6.39
N THR A 71 24.00 -1.36 6.09
CA THR A 71 25.07 -1.72 5.17
C THR A 71 26.41 -1.30 5.73
N LEU A 72 27.42 -2.15 5.58
CA LEU A 72 28.83 -1.87 5.83
C LEU A 72 29.52 -1.62 4.50
N ASP A 73 30.20 -0.49 4.38
CA ASP A 73 31.01 -0.12 3.22
C ASP A 73 32.49 -0.22 3.59
N TRP A 74 33.25 -1.00 2.84
CA TRP A 74 34.70 -1.08 2.92
C TRP A 74 35.35 -0.32 1.77
N HIS A 75 36.27 0.59 2.10
CA HIS A 75 37.02 1.41 1.15
C HIS A 75 38.48 0.94 1.11
N PRO A 76 38.84 0.02 0.20
CA PRO A 76 40.20 -0.51 0.13
C PRO A 76 41.23 0.50 -0.38
N PHE A 77 40.78 1.57 -1.05
CA PHE A 77 41.62 2.63 -1.60
C PHE A 77 41.14 3.99 -1.11
N SER A 78 41.99 5.01 -1.20
CA SER A 78 41.65 6.39 -0.83
C SER A 78 40.77 7.13 -1.85
N ASN A 79 40.33 6.43 -2.90
CA ASN A 79 39.42 6.98 -3.91
C ASN A 79 37.94 6.67 -3.53
N GLY A 80 37.00 6.95 -4.44
CA GLY A 80 35.57 6.69 -4.20
C GLY A 80 35.12 5.23 -4.30
N PHE A 81 36.03 4.29 -4.57
CA PHE A 81 35.70 2.88 -4.68
C PHE A 81 35.37 2.29 -3.30
N ARG A 82 34.29 1.50 -3.25
CA ARG A 82 33.86 0.78 -2.06
C ARG A 82 33.24 -0.57 -2.40
N LEU A 83 33.35 -1.51 -1.47
CA LEU A 83 32.58 -2.75 -1.44
C LEU A 83 31.56 -2.64 -0.32
N SER A 84 30.30 -2.85 -0.63
CA SER A 84 29.19 -2.69 0.30
C SER A 84 28.52 -4.04 0.53
N GLY A 85 28.27 -4.38 1.79
CA GLY A 85 27.55 -5.59 2.17
C GLY A 85 26.54 -5.28 3.27
N GLY A 86 25.35 -5.88 3.22
CA GLY A 86 24.35 -5.66 4.24
C GLY A 86 23.03 -6.34 3.96
N GLY A 87 21.97 -5.80 4.55
CA GLY A 87 20.62 -6.32 4.38
C GLY A 87 19.55 -5.31 4.71
N ARG A 88 18.36 -5.53 4.14
CA ARG A 88 17.16 -4.78 4.45
C ARG A 88 16.03 -5.72 4.82
N TYR A 89 15.34 -5.37 5.88
CA TYR A 89 14.04 -5.92 6.23
C TYR A 89 12.95 -5.12 5.53
N HIS A 90 12.00 -5.82 4.91
CA HIS A 90 10.80 -5.24 4.33
C HIS A 90 9.55 -5.95 4.86
N LYS A 91 8.52 -5.17 5.16
CA LYS A 91 7.18 -5.66 5.48
C LYS A 91 6.13 -4.84 4.78
N PHE A 92 5.26 -5.52 4.04
CA PHE A 92 4.10 -4.94 3.39
C PHE A 92 2.82 -5.57 3.95
N ASP A 93 1.90 -4.71 4.36
CA ASP A 93 0.57 -5.09 4.82
C ASP A 93 -0.48 -4.30 4.05
N PHE A 94 -1.43 -5.00 3.46
CA PHE A 94 -2.60 -4.43 2.79
C PHE A 94 -3.87 -5.00 3.41
N SER A 95 -4.84 -4.14 3.69
CA SER A 95 -6.17 -4.53 4.11
C SER A 95 -7.25 -3.69 3.47
N GLY A 96 -8.41 -4.29 3.28
CA GLY A 96 -9.59 -3.64 2.74
C GLY A 96 -10.86 -4.16 3.39
N ALA A 97 -11.82 -3.28 3.61
CA ALA A 97 -13.16 -3.65 4.04
C ALA A 97 -14.21 -2.99 3.12
N GLY A 98 -15.20 -3.77 2.69
CA GLY A 98 -16.33 -3.30 1.89
C GLY A 98 -17.65 -3.46 2.65
N ASN A 99 -18.44 -2.40 2.73
CA ASN A 99 -19.75 -2.39 3.37
C ASN A 99 -20.82 -1.95 2.37
N SER A 100 -21.98 -2.61 2.37
CA SER A 100 -23.08 -2.17 1.51
C SER A 100 -23.72 -0.87 2.02
N THR A 101 -24.06 0.04 1.11
CA THR A 101 -24.83 1.26 1.38
C THR A 101 -26.34 1.00 1.36
N THR A 102 -26.79 -0.07 0.70
CA THR A 102 -28.22 -0.41 0.52
C THR A 102 -28.66 -1.67 1.27
N GLY A 103 -27.71 -2.41 1.86
CA GLY A 103 -27.95 -3.67 2.56
C GLY A 103 -27.86 -4.93 1.67
N ALA A 104 -27.64 -4.75 0.37
CA ALA A 104 -27.40 -5.82 -0.59
C ALA A 104 -26.21 -5.49 -1.49
N PHE A 105 -25.54 -6.50 -2.02
CA PHE A 105 -24.46 -6.33 -3.01
C PHE A 105 -24.32 -7.56 -3.89
N THR A 106 -23.71 -7.41 -5.07
CA THR A 106 -23.50 -8.53 -6.01
C THR A 106 -22.01 -8.77 -6.22
N ILE A 107 -21.54 -10.01 -6.06
CA ILE A 107 -20.16 -10.43 -6.36
C ILE A 107 -20.22 -11.51 -7.44
N ASN A 108 -19.50 -11.33 -8.55
CA ASN A 108 -19.47 -12.28 -9.67
C ASN A 108 -20.87 -12.69 -10.18
N GLY A 109 -21.84 -11.77 -10.14
CA GLY A 109 -23.23 -12.03 -10.54
C GLY A 109 -24.11 -12.71 -9.47
N HIS A 110 -23.57 -13.03 -8.29
CA HIS A 110 -24.33 -13.61 -7.17
C HIS A 110 -24.73 -12.53 -6.15
N PRO A 111 -26.03 -12.40 -5.82
CA PRO A 111 -26.50 -11.42 -4.85
C PRO A 111 -26.27 -11.91 -3.41
N TYR A 112 -25.86 -10.99 -2.54
CA TYR A 112 -25.63 -11.19 -1.12
C TYR A 112 -26.37 -10.11 -0.31
N LEU A 113 -26.89 -10.51 0.85
CA LEU A 113 -27.49 -9.60 1.82
C LEU A 113 -26.51 -9.36 2.97
N MET A 114 -26.29 -8.09 3.30
CA MET A 114 -25.42 -7.70 4.42
C MET A 114 -25.90 -8.26 5.76
N ALA A 115 -27.22 -8.32 5.96
CA ALA A 115 -27.81 -8.80 7.21
C ALA A 115 -27.41 -10.25 7.55
N THR A 116 -27.04 -11.05 6.54
CA THR A 116 -26.62 -12.45 6.71
C THR A 116 -25.13 -12.67 6.51
N THR A 117 -24.47 -11.85 5.67
CA THR A 117 -23.08 -12.10 5.24
C THR A 117 -22.07 -11.23 5.99
N GLY A 118 -22.47 -10.09 6.55
CA GLY A 118 -21.54 -9.12 7.13
C GLY A 118 -20.64 -8.45 6.08
N PRO A 119 -19.68 -7.60 6.52
CA PRO A 119 -18.79 -6.85 5.63
C PRO A 119 -17.84 -7.78 4.86
N ILE A 120 -17.43 -7.34 3.67
CA ILE A 120 -16.38 -8.01 2.91
C ILE A 120 -15.03 -7.60 3.48
N HIS A 121 -14.16 -8.57 3.78
CA HIS A 121 -12.80 -8.31 4.24
C HIS A 121 -11.78 -8.91 3.28
N ALA A 122 -10.74 -8.14 2.96
CA ALA A 122 -9.57 -8.59 2.23
C ALA A 122 -8.30 -8.20 3.00
N SER A 123 -7.34 -9.12 3.10
CA SER A 123 -6.02 -8.82 3.67
C SER A 123 -4.93 -9.57 2.93
N VAL A 124 -3.81 -8.90 2.74
CA VAL A 124 -2.58 -9.45 2.18
C VAL A 124 -1.42 -8.95 3.03
N THR A 125 -0.75 -9.87 3.71
CA THR A 125 0.49 -9.59 4.44
C THR A 125 1.61 -10.33 3.74
N SER A 126 2.64 -9.59 3.30
CA SER A 126 3.85 -10.21 2.79
C SER A 126 4.61 -10.88 3.95
N PRO A 127 5.21 -12.07 3.74
CA PRO A 127 6.17 -12.58 4.70
C PRO A 127 7.31 -11.57 4.89
N SER A 128 7.64 -11.33 6.16
CA SER A 128 8.75 -10.47 6.55
C SER A 128 10.05 -11.02 5.97
N THR A 129 10.66 -10.29 5.05
CA THR A 129 11.82 -10.78 4.29
C THR A 129 13.03 -9.90 4.57
N ILE A 130 14.14 -10.54 4.96
CA ILE A 130 15.46 -9.92 4.96
C ILE A 130 16.06 -10.15 3.58
N ALA A 131 16.18 -9.09 2.80
CA ALA A 131 16.84 -9.08 1.51
C ALA A 131 18.34 -8.76 1.70
N PRO A 132 19.26 -9.66 1.34
CA PRO A 132 20.69 -9.36 1.35
C PRO A 132 21.02 -8.30 0.28
N TYR A 133 22.05 -7.49 0.55
CA TYR A 133 22.55 -6.46 -0.35
C TYR A 133 24.07 -6.58 -0.49
N PHE A 134 24.56 -6.59 -1.73
CA PHE A 134 25.97 -6.55 -2.07
C PHE A 134 26.17 -5.66 -3.31
N GLY A 135 27.24 -4.86 -3.33
CA GLY A 135 27.61 -4.02 -4.47
C GLY A 135 28.79 -3.09 -4.20
#